data_AF-A0A1X2HYJ0-F1
#
_entry.id   AF-A0A1X2HYJ0-F1
#
_cell.length_a   1.000
_cell.length_b   1.000
_cell.length_c   1.000
_cell.angle_alpha   90.00
_cell.angle_beta   90.00
_cell.angle_gamma   90.00
#
_symmetry.space_group_name_H-M   'P 1'
#
loop_
_entity.id
_entity.type
_entity.pdbx_description
1 polymer ?
#
loop_
_entity_poly.entity_id
_entity_poly.type
_entity_poly.pdbx_seq_one_letter_code
_entity_poly.pdbx_strand_id
1 'polypeptide(L)'
;MDAIINVDNAIKLCQATIAFTMARIDDWQNVVPEGKALRKECQLFQGIIAGVVDKPYLPISGILNDVSATMKATNDDIVDFLNKDKRKDRSVFNKAGWKINRVYLAWDYRAKFKATVEYLEVNKKKIEDTLALSAVVNKPTAHWYKGDMANEESFAFWREICGEELHAPNWAIFTETYQQRYNVTWDSDMLERVRRVACRDGDHLTISGYIILTKLCDFPLKIEKLPLLIDSHATVSAQTRMEIAKMVNELITYYSTKEMRDLLVAIFTWYKGCNKRDREAWQERANEWAQEILKNRGKSFEELDERGKLAEQVDMARRTYSFFFQRYMVVFTIGQLSKEMFSQVDFPGKARMFEFIEHVKPLDHANYHIVIRGDPTVWESKQPKVYKFLTDYIASERQAKKDAAKAAEAAAKAKAITLGQTTEELNDAVNATAVGTRSTTHDTKTQV
;
A
#
# COMPACT_ATOMS: atom_id res chain seq x y z
N MET A 1 -2.54 -7.33 -37.07
CA MET A 1 -2.87 -6.48 -35.91
C MET A 1 -2.61 -7.31 -34.64
N ASP A 2 -1.40 -7.88 -34.50
CA ASP A 2 -1.08 -8.96 -33.53
C ASP A 2 0.31 -8.85 -32.87
N ALA A 3 0.93 -7.67 -32.88
CA ALA A 3 2.31 -7.51 -32.39
C ALA A 3 2.52 -6.35 -31.40
N ILE A 4 1.45 -5.81 -30.80
CA ILE A 4 1.60 -5.12 -29.51
C ILE A 4 1.73 -6.23 -28.46
N ILE A 5 2.86 -6.94 -28.51
CA ILE A 5 3.32 -7.74 -27.38
C ILE A 5 3.42 -6.75 -26.23
N ASN A 6 2.45 -6.84 -25.32
CA ASN A 6 2.17 -5.87 -24.28
C ASN A 6 3.46 -5.53 -23.52
N VAL A 7 4.03 -4.36 -23.80
CA VAL A 7 5.27 -3.86 -23.19
C VAL A 7 5.13 -3.87 -21.67
N ASP A 8 3.95 -3.60 -21.12
CA ASP A 8 3.70 -3.66 -19.68
C ASP A 8 3.86 -5.07 -19.12
N ASN A 9 3.44 -6.10 -19.85
CA ASN A 9 3.64 -7.49 -19.45
C ASN A 9 5.13 -7.87 -19.50
N ALA A 10 5.85 -7.42 -20.54
CA ALA A 10 7.29 -7.65 -20.66
C ALA A 10 8.08 -6.93 -19.54
N ILE A 11 7.68 -5.71 -19.18
CA ILE A 11 8.23 -4.95 -18.04
C ILE A 11 8.00 -5.70 -16.73
N LYS A 12 6.75 -6.13 -16.46
CA LYS A 12 6.42 -6.84 -15.22
C LYS A 12 7.22 -8.13 -15.07
N LEU A 13 7.34 -8.91 -16.15
CA LEU A 13 8.09 -10.16 -16.15
C LEU A 13 9.59 -9.93 -15.93
N CYS A 14 10.15 -8.92 -16.59
CA CYS A 14 11.55 -8.52 -16.43
C CYS A 14 11.84 -8.01 -15.00
N GLN A 15 10.97 -7.16 -14.44
CA GLN A 15 11.11 -6.66 -13.07
C GLN A 15 11.04 -7.79 -12.03
N ALA A 16 10.09 -8.73 -12.19
CA ALA A 16 9.95 -9.87 -11.30
C ALA A 16 11.19 -10.78 -11.32
N THR A 17 11.73 -11.06 -12.50
CA THR A 17 12.92 -11.91 -12.66
C THR A 17 14.18 -11.24 -12.09
N ILE A 18 14.38 -9.94 -12.32
CA ILE A 18 15.50 -9.18 -11.74
C ILE A 18 15.39 -9.08 -10.22
N ALA A 19 14.19 -8.83 -9.68
CA ALA A 19 13.97 -8.73 -8.24
C ALA A 19 14.32 -10.05 -7.52
N PHE A 20 13.95 -11.19 -8.12
CA PHE A 20 14.33 -12.51 -7.61
C PHE A 20 15.86 -12.67 -7.54
N THR A 21 16.57 -12.30 -8.61
CA THR A 21 18.04 -12.36 -8.64
C THR A 21 18.65 -11.51 -7.54
N MET A 22 18.20 -10.26 -7.40
CA MET A 22 18.70 -9.32 -6.39
C MET A 22 18.45 -9.78 -4.95
N ALA A 23 17.33 -10.46 -4.69
CA ALA A 23 17.01 -10.99 -3.37
C ALA A 23 17.90 -12.17 -2.98
N ARG A 24 18.45 -12.89 -3.96
CA ARG A 24 19.22 -14.12 -3.73
C ARG A 24 20.71 -13.92 -3.84
N ILE A 25 21.20 -12.88 -4.50
CA ILE A 25 22.63 -12.69 -4.79
C ILE A 25 23.50 -12.52 -3.54
N ASP A 26 22.93 -12.10 -2.41
CA ASP A 26 23.64 -11.94 -1.13
C ASP A 26 23.86 -13.25 -0.38
N ASP A 27 23.09 -14.30 -0.72
CA ASP A 27 23.29 -15.65 -0.16
C ASP A 27 24.63 -16.29 -0.65
N TRP A 28 25.42 -15.56 -1.45
CA TRP A 28 26.51 -16.07 -2.30
C TRP A 28 27.87 -15.46 -1.99
N GLN A 29 28.38 -15.68 -0.78
CA GLN A 29 29.66 -15.09 -0.35
C GLN A 29 30.90 -15.55 -1.17
N ASN A 30 30.81 -16.66 -1.91
CA ASN A 30 31.97 -17.28 -2.59
C ASN A 30 32.08 -16.97 -4.09
N VAL A 31 31.07 -16.34 -4.69
CA VAL A 31 31.05 -15.96 -6.13
C VAL A 31 31.37 -14.47 -6.28
N VAL A 32 32.09 -13.91 -5.29
CA VAL A 32 32.66 -12.57 -5.34
C VAL A 32 33.92 -12.62 -6.22
N PRO A 33 34.11 -11.71 -7.20
CA PRO A 33 33.40 -10.44 -7.42
C PRO A 33 32.15 -10.46 -8.34
N GLU A 34 31.93 -11.51 -9.11
CA GLU A 34 30.94 -11.53 -10.21
C GLU A 34 29.49 -11.37 -9.72
N GLY A 35 29.15 -11.92 -8.54
CA GLY A 35 27.84 -11.69 -7.92
C GLY A 35 27.58 -10.21 -7.59
N LYS A 36 28.61 -9.45 -7.19
CA LYS A 36 28.47 -8.00 -6.94
C LYS A 36 28.28 -7.23 -8.24
N ALA A 37 29.00 -7.63 -9.30
CA ALA A 37 28.85 -7.03 -10.63
C ALA A 37 27.45 -7.27 -11.18
N LEU A 38 26.93 -8.50 -11.10
CA LEU A 38 25.58 -8.84 -11.52
C LEU A 38 24.51 -8.06 -10.73
N ARG A 39 24.69 -7.86 -9.41
CA ARG A 39 23.79 -7.00 -8.63
C ARG A 39 23.76 -5.57 -9.13
N LYS A 40 24.94 -5.00 -9.39
CA LYS A 40 25.08 -3.64 -9.89
C LYS A 40 24.37 -3.48 -11.24
N GLU A 41 24.58 -4.40 -12.18
CA GLU A 41 23.90 -4.34 -13.48
C GLU A 41 22.39 -4.54 -13.37
N CYS A 42 21.90 -5.42 -12.48
CA CYS A 42 20.47 -5.54 -12.19
C CYS A 42 19.86 -4.22 -11.71
N GLN A 43 20.55 -3.49 -10.81
CA GLN A 43 20.11 -2.18 -10.33
C GLN A 43 20.09 -1.13 -11.44
N LEU A 44 21.12 -1.10 -12.29
CA LEU A 44 21.18 -0.19 -13.43
C LEU A 44 20.06 -0.48 -14.43
N PHE A 45 19.80 -1.75 -14.70
CA PHE A 45 18.73 -2.18 -15.61
C PHE A 45 17.34 -1.81 -15.08
N GLN A 46 17.09 -1.98 -13.77
CA GLN A 46 15.85 -1.49 -13.14
C GLN A 46 15.66 0.02 -13.28
N GLY A 47 16.75 0.79 -13.14
CA GLY A 47 16.72 2.24 -13.33
C GLY A 47 16.27 2.63 -14.74
N ILE A 48 16.68 1.89 -15.76
CA ILE A 48 16.32 2.16 -17.16
C ILE A 48 14.89 1.70 -17.48
N ILE A 49 14.43 0.58 -16.89
CA ILE A 49 13.03 0.15 -17.01
C ILE A 49 12.09 1.26 -16.52
N ALA A 50 12.43 1.98 -15.45
CA ALA A 50 11.61 3.10 -14.98
C ALA A 50 11.44 4.19 -16.06
N GLY A 51 12.47 4.47 -16.87
CA GLY A 51 12.41 5.43 -17.99
C GLY A 51 11.64 4.94 -19.23
N VAL A 52 11.24 3.68 -19.22
CA VAL A 52 10.50 2.99 -20.29
C VAL A 52 9.01 2.85 -19.97
N VAL A 53 8.64 2.75 -18.68
CA VAL A 53 7.26 2.49 -18.22
C VAL A 53 6.24 3.45 -18.85
N ASP A 54 6.58 4.73 -18.99
CA ASP A 54 5.69 5.74 -19.55
C ASP A 54 5.73 5.81 -21.10
N LYS A 55 6.39 4.86 -21.77
CA LYS A 55 6.61 4.85 -23.22
C LYS A 55 6.27 3.49 -23.85
N PRO A 56 5.00 3.04 -23.77
CA PRO A 56 4.56 1.71 -24.24
C PRO A 56 4.67 1.51 -25.76
N TYR A 57 4.88 2.59 -26.52
CA TYR A 57 5.02 2.59 -27.97
C TYR A 57 6.44 2.24 -28.46
N LEU A 58 7.43 2.12 -27.57
CA LEU A 58 8.80 1.80 -27.96
C LEU A 58 8.92 0.34 -28.43
N PRO A 59 9.64 0.06 -29.52
CA PRO A 59 9.80 -1.29 -30.07
C PRO A 59 10.85 -2.12 -29.30
N ILE A 60 10.70 -2.19 -27.98
CA ILE A 60 11.68 -2.81 -27.05
C ILE A 60 11.14 -4.07 -26.37
N SER A 61 9.89 -4.47 -26.63
CA SER A 61 9.26 -5.64 -26.02
C SER A 61 10.09 -6.91 -26.23
N GLY A 62 10.67 -7.08 -27.43
CA GLY A 62 11.61 -8.17 -27.72
C GLY A 62 12.83 -8.16 -26.81
N ILE A 63 13.48 -7.00 -26.66
CA ILE A 63 14.65 -6.84 -25.79
C ILE A 63 14.29 -7.17 -24.34
N LEU A 64 13.15 -6.69 -23.84
CA LEU A 64 12.70 -6.96 -22.46
C LEU A 64 12.39 -8.44 -22.23
N ASN A 65 11.78 -9.12 -23.21
CA ASN A 65 11.51 -10.55 -23.14
C ASN A 65 12.80 -11.38 -23.16
N ASP A 66 13.76 -11.02 -24.01
CA ASP A 66 15.04 -11.71 -24.08
C ASP A 66 15.82 -11.57 -22.76
N VAL A 67 15.85 -10.35 -22.19
CA VAL A 67 16.43 -10.09 -20.87
C VAL A 67 15.73 -10.91 -19.80
N SER A 68 14.39 -10.94 -19.79
CA SER A 68 13.64 -11.75 -18.83
C SER A 68 13.94 -13.25 -18.95
N ALA A 69 14.13 -13.76 -20.16
CA ALA A 69 14.48 -15.16 -20.40
C ALA A 69 15.89 -15.48 -19.89
N THR A 70 16.87 -14.62 -20.17
CA THR A 70 18.24 -14.75 -19.65
C THR A 70 18.26 -14.69 -18.13
N MET A 71 17.55 -13.74 -17.52
CA MET A 71 17.47 -13.61 -16.06
C MET A 71 16.80 -14.82 -15.41
N LYS A 72 15.78 -15.39 -16.07
CA LYS A 72 15.16 -16.64 -15.60
C LYS A 72 16.17 -17.80 -15.62
N ALA A 73 16.93 -17.98 -16.70
CA ALA A 73 17.98 -18.99 -16.76
C ALA A 73 19.04 -18.79 -15.67
N THR A 74 19.48 -17.55 -15.44
CA THR A 74 20.39 -17.20 -14.33
C THR A 74 19.77 -17.51 -12.95
N ASN A 75 18.46 -17.34 -12.78
CA ASN A 75 17.77 -17.71 -11.54
C ASN A 75 17.69 -19.22 -11.33
N ASP A 76 17.52 -20.00 -12.40
CA ASP A 76 17.53 -21.47 -12.33
C ASP A 76 18.94 -21.98 -11.96
N ASP A 77 19.97 -21.39 -12.57
CA ASP A 77 21.37 -21.58 -12.21
C ASP A 77 21.62 -21.23 -10.72
N ILE A 78 21.00 -20.15 -10.24
CA ILE A 78 21.08 -19.74 -8.83
C ILE A 78 20.53 -20.85 -7.92
N VAL A 79 19.35 -21.36 -8.22
CA VAL A 79 18.72 -22.41 -7.42
C VAL A 79 19.55 -23.71 -7.45
N ASP A 80 20.11 -24.08 -8.61
CA ASP A 80 20.94 -25.29 -8.74
C ASP A 80 22.23 -25.20 -7.90
N PHE A 81 22.95 -24.08 -7.93
CA PHE A 81 24.12 -23.87 -7.08
C PHE A 81 23.78 -24.03 -5.59
N LEU A 82 22.72 -23.38 -5.11
CA LEU A 82 22.32 -23.45 -3.70
C LEU A 82 21.95 -24.87 -3.28
N ASN A 83 21.36 -25.65 -4.17
CA ASN A 83 21.06 -27.06 -3.93
C ASN A 83 22.34 -27.91 -3.90
N LYS A 84 23.29 -27.65 -4.79
CA LYS A 84 24.59 -28.35 -4.84
C LYS A 84 25.50 -27.99 -3.66
N ASP A 85 25.48 -26.74 -3.17
CA ASP A 85 26.28 -26.28 -2.03
C ASP A 85 25.77 -26.81 -0.68
N LYS A 86 24.49 -27.22 -0.60
CA LYS A 86 23.83 -27.77 0.61
C LYS A 86 24.19 -29.22 0.96
N ARG A 87 25.01 -29.92 0.18
CA ARG A 87 25.33 -31.35 0.41
C ARG A 87 25.90 -31.59 1.83
N LYS A 88 25.31 -32.56 2.55
CA LYS A 88 25.50 -32.85 4.00
C LYS A 88 26.51 -33.97 4.30
N ASP A 89 27.13 -34.58 3.30
CA ASP A 89 28.10 -35.67 3.42
C ASP A 89 29.49 -35.19 3.88
N ARG A 90 29.51 -34.62 5.09
CA ARG A 90 30.69 -34.02 5.75
C ARG A 90 31.52 -35.05 6.53
N SER A 91 31.96 -36.14 5.89
CA SER A 91 32.99 -36.98 6.51
C SER A 91 34.31 -36.20 6.62
N VAL A 92 35.11 -36.45 7.66
CA VAL A 92 36.37 -35.72 7.91
C VAL A 92 37.38 -35.89 6.77
N PHE A 93 37.39 -37.06 6.10
CA PHE A 93 38.18 -37.34 4.90
C PHE A 93 37.64 -36.64 3.64
N ASN A 94 36.35 -36.29 3.59
CA ASN A 94 35.73 -35.58 2.46
C ASN A 94 35.85 -34.05 2.54
N LYS A 95 36.37 -33.46 3.62
CA LYS A 95 36.42 -31.99 3.78
C LYS A 95 37.32 -31.30 2.74
N ALA A 96 38.48 -31.88 2.40
CA ALA A 96 39.39 -31.31 1.40
C ALA A 96 38.86 -31.48 -0.03
N GLY A 97 38.35 -32.67 -0.38
CA GLY A 97 37.71 -32.92 -1.66
C GLY A 97 36.45 -32.07 -1.88
N TRP A 98 35.65 -31.87 -0.83
CA TRP A 98 34.50 -30.97 -0.87
C TRP A 98 34.91 -29.52 -1.08
N LYS A 99 35.98 -29.03 -0.43
CA LYS A 99 36.50 -27.67 -0.69
C LYS A 99 36.92 -27.50 -2.14
N ILE A 100 37.61 -28.47 -2.74
CA ILE A 100 38.02 -28.44 -4.14
C ILE A 100 36.81 -28.47 -5.07
N ASN A 101 35.86 -29.41 -4.87
CA ASN A 101 34.63 -29.49 -5.64
C ASN A 101 33.79 -28.22 -5.54
N ARG A 102 33.76 -27.59 -4.36
CA ARG A 102 33.08 -26.32 -4.12
C ARG A 102 33.74 -25.16 -4.87
N VAL A 103 35.07 -25.14 -4.97
CA VAL A 103 35.80 -24.13 -5.75
C VAL A 103 35.49 -24.29 -7.24
N TYR A 104 35.49 -25.52 -7.77
CA TYR A 104 35.10 -25.78 -9.16
C TYR A 104 33.64 -25.40 -9.43
N LEU A 105 32.74 -25.74 -8.51
CA LEU A 105 31.34 -25.33 -8.56
C LEU A 105 31.24 -23.80 -8.61
N ALA A 106 31.88 -23.08 -7.67
CA ALA A 106 31.87 -21.63 -7.67
C ALA A 106 32.45 -21.03 -8.97
N TRP A 107 33.50 -21.63 -9.54
CA TRP A 107 34.11 -21.15 -10.78
C TRP A 107 33.17 -21.24 -12.00
N ASP A 108 32.48 -22.36 -12.20
CA ASP A 108 31.50 -22.54 -13.29
C ASP A 108 30.38 -21.48 -13.21
N TYR A 109 29.90 -21.21 -11.99
CA TYR A 109 28.88 -20.20 -11.74
C TYR A 109 29.39 -18.75 -11.91
N ARG A 110 30.67 -18.47 -11.61
CA ARG A 110 31.28 -17.16 -11.92
C ARG A 110 31.26 -16.87 -13.41
N ALA A 111 31.59 -17.85 -14.25
CA ALA A 111 31.58 -17.69 -15.71
C ALA A 111 30.17 -17.37 -16.24
N LYS A 112 29.14 -18.07 -15.74
CA LYS A 112 27.74 -17.80 -16.06
C LYS A 112 27.32 -16.38 -15.66
N PHE A 113 27.67 -15.94 -14.45
CA PHE A 113 27.31 -14.59 -13.98
C PHE A 113 28.01 -13.49 -14.78
N LYS A 114 29.28 -13.69 -15.13
CA LYS A 114 30.01 -12.78 -16.00
C LYS A 114 29.35 -12.66 -17.38
N ALA A 115 28.94 -13.77 -17.98
CA ALA A 115 28.22 -13.75 -19.25
C ALA A 115 26.86 -13.02 -19.14
N THR A 116 26.12 -13.22 -18.04
CA THR A 116 24.87 -12.48 -17.79
C THR A 116 25.11 -10.98 -17.63
N VAL A 117 26.18 -10.57 -16.93
CA VAL A 117 26.58 -9.15 -16.81
C VAL A 117 26.83 -8.54 -18.18
N GLU A 118 27.68 -9.16 -19.00
CA GLU A 118 27.99 -8.69 -20.36
C GLU A 118 26.71 -8.59 -21.23
N TYR A 119 25.82 -9.58 -21.11
CA TYR A 119 24.54 -9.57 -21.81
C TYR A 119 23.61 -8.42 -21.37
N LEU A 120 23.52 -8.16 -20.07
CA LEU A 120 22.74 -7.05 -19.53
C LEU A 120 23.30 -5.71 -19.98
N GLU A 121 24.63 -5.52 -19.96
CA GLU A 121 25.27 -4.29 -20.43
C GLU A 121 24.95 -3.99 -21.91
N VAL A 122 25.00 -5.01 -22.78
CA VAL A 122 24.67 -4.86 -24.21
C VAL A 122 23.22 -4.46 -24.41
N ASN A 123 22.28 -5.12 -23.73
CA ASN A 123 20.86 -4.84 -23.92
C ASN A 123 20.43 -3.53 -23.25
N LYS A 124 21.08 -3.18 -22.15
CA LYS A 124 20.93 -1.87 -21.50
C LYS A 124 21.23 -0.76 -22.50
N LYS A 125 22.39 -0.83 -23.15
CA LYS A 125 22.80 0.15 -24.15
C LYS A 125 21.81 0.26 -25.31
N LYS A 126 21.27 -0.85 -25.81
CA LYS A 126 20.23 -0.84 -26.86
C LYS A 126 18.97 -0.09 -26.43
N ILE A 127 18.54 -0.26 -25.17
CA ILE A 127 17.38 0.47 -24.63
C ILE A 127 17.69 1.96 -24.50
N GLU A 128 18.87 2.32 -23.98
CA GLU A 128 19.32 3.72 -23.89
C GLU A 128 19.36 4.40 -25.27
N ASP A 129 19.94 3.74 -26.28
CA ASP A 129 20.00 4.23 -27.66
C ASP A 129 18.58 4.40 -28.25
N THR A 130 17.68 3.44 -27.98
CA THR A 130 16.28 3.52 -28.43
C THR A 130 15.53 4.67 -27.75
N LEU A 131 15.77 4.89 -26.46
CA LEU A 131 15.20 6.02 -25.72
C LEU A 131 15.69 7.35 -26.28
N ALA A 132 16.99 7.47 -26.55
CA ALA A 132 17.59 8.67 -27.16
C ALA A 132 17.00 8.96 -28.55
N LEU A 133 16.89 7.94 -29.41
CA LEU A 133 16.30 8.08 -30.74
C LEU A 133 14.82 8.47 -30.66
N SER A 134 14.06 7.87 -29.75
CA SER A 134 12.63 8.19 -29.57
C SER A 134 12.40 9.64 -29.19
N ALA A 135 13.29 10.23 -28.38
CA ALA A 135 13.21 11.63 -27.98
C ALA A 135 13.42 12.60 -29.16
N VAL A 136 14.10 12.14 -30.22
CA VAL A 136 14.38 12.95 -31.43
C VAL A 136 13.28 12.79 -32.48
N VAL A 137 12.74 11.58 -32.67
CA VAL A 137 11.88 11.25 -33.81
C VAL A 137 10.39 11.31 -33.50
N ASN A 138 9.98 11.03 -32.26
CA ASN A 138 8.57 10.91 -31.88
C ASN A 138 8.29 11.81 -30.66
N LYS A 139 8.15 13.12 -30.89
CA LYS A 139 7.45 13.94 -29.90
C LYS A 139 5.99 13.51 -29.90
N PRO A 140 5.45 12.97 -28.79
CA PRO A 140 4.07 12.57 -28.75
C PRO A 140 3.19 13.80 -29.05
N THR A 141 2.20 13.62 -29.92
CA THR A 141 1.22 14.66 -30.26
C THR A 141 -0.16 14.26 -29.77
N ALA A 142 -1.08 15.23 -29.70
CA ALA A 142 -2.45 14.97 -29.26
C ALA A 142 -3.12 13.82 -30.02
N HIS A 143 -2.82 13.66 -31.31
CA HIS A 143 -3.37 12.60 -32.15
C HIS A 143 -3.14 11.18 -31.61
N TRP A 144 -2.03 10.96 -30.90
CA TRP A 144 -1.69 9.65 -30.34
C TRP A 144 -2.68 9.23 -29.24
N TYR A 145 -3.31 10.20 -28.59
CA TYR A 145 -4.24 9.99 -27.50
C TYR A 145 -5.70 10.00 -27.96
N LYS A 146 -5.98 10.07 -29.27
CA LYS A 146 -7.35 10.10 -29.81
C LYS A 146 -8.19 8.92 -29.28
N GLY A 147 -7.62 7.72 -29.22
CA GLY A 147 -8.30 6.52 -28.73
C GLY A 147 -8.52 6.49 -27.21
N ASP A 148 -7.78 7.31 -26.45
CA ASP A 148 -7.89 7.40 -25.00
C ASP A 148 -8.89 8.44 -24.53
N MET A 149 -9.36 9.33 -25.40
CA MET A 149 -10.37 10.33 -25.05
C MET A 149 -11.77 9.71 -24.95
N ALA A 150 -12.70 10.39 -24.25
CA ALA A 150 -14.03 9.86 -23.99
C ALA A 150 -14.86 9.64 -25.27
N ASN A 151 -14.71 10.51 -26.26
CA ASN A 151 -15.34 10.42 -27.58
C ASN A 151 -14.66 11.35 -28.60
N GLU A 152 -15.08 11.28 -29.87
CA GLU A 152 -14.49 12.09 -30.94
C GLU A 152 -14.72 13.60 -30.76
N GLU A 153 -15.82 13.99 -30.13
CA GLU A 153 -16.11 15.39 -29.79
C GLU A 153 -15.08 15.96 -28.79
N SER A 154 -14.68 15.17 -27.79
CA SER A 154 -13.65 15.57 -26.83
C SER A 154 -12.28 15.78 -27.48
N PHE A 155 -11.95 14.97 -28.51
CA PHE A 155 -10.72 15.14 -29.28
C PHE A 155 -10.77 16.36 -30.19
N ALA A 156 -11.91 16.61 -30.85
CA ALA A 156 -12.11 17.81 -31.64
C ALA A 156 -11.98 19.08 -30.80
N PHE A 157 -12.56 19.08 -29.59
CA PHE A 157 -12.45 20.18 -28.64
C PHE A 157 -10.99 20.43 -28.19
N TRP A 158 -10.23 19.37 -27.85
CA TRP A 158 -8.81 19.52 -27.51
C TRP A 158 -8.01 20.12 -28.66
N ARG A 159 -8.19 19.59 -29.87
CA ARG A 159 -7.49 20.07 -31.08
C ARG A 159 -7.79 21.52 -31.41
N GLU A 160 -9.00 22.00 -31.11
CA GLU A 160 -9.36 23.40 -31.31
C GLU A 160 -8.57 24.34 -30.40
N ILE A 161 -8.37 23.96 -29.14
CA ILE A 161 -7.72 24.83 -28.14
C ILE A 161 -6.20 24.65 -28.12
N CYS A 162 -5.74 23.41 -28.23
CA CYS A 162 -4.34 23.02 -28.02
C CYS A 162 -3.64 22.56 -29.31
N GLY A 163 -4.37 22.37 -30.41
CA GLY A 163 -3.79 21.81 -31.63
C GLY A 163 -3.25 20.39 -31.43
N GLU A 164 -1.98 20.20 -31.76
CA GLU A 164 -1.25 18.94 -31.55
C GLU A 164 -0.45 18.90 -30.24
N GLU A 165 -0.45 20.01 -29.48
CA GLU A 165 0.27 20.11 -28.21
C GLU A 165 -0.37 19.23 -27.12
N LEU A 166 0.47 18.75 -26.19
CA LEU A 166 0.04 17.91 -25.06
C LEU A 166 -0.34 18.73 -23.81
N HIS A 167 -0.21 20.05 -23.88
CA HIS A 167 -0.51 20.97 -22.81
C HIS A 167 -1.31 22.15 -23.35
N ALA A 168 -2.31 22.59 -22.61
CA ALA A 168 -3.02 23.81 -22.98
C ALA A 168 -2.13 25.03 -22.71
N PRO A 169 -2.18 26.05 -23.58
CA PRO A 169 -1.40 27.27 -23.39
C PRO A 169 -1.77 28.04 -22.12
N ASN A 170 -3.05 27.98 -21.72
CA ASN A 170 -3.55 28.57 -20.48
C ASN A 170 -4.86 27.88 -20.05
N TRP A 171 -5.03 27.66 -18.76
CA TRP A 171 -6.28 27.17 -18.15
C TRP A 171 -7.48 28.06 -18.50
N ALA A 172 -7.32 29.38 -18.50
CA ALA A 172 -8.39 30.33 -18.79
C ALA A 172 -9.01 30.10 -20.17
N ILE A 173 -8.17 29.83 -21.18
CA ILE A 173 -8.61 29.57 -22.55
C ILE A 173 -9.49 28.32 -22.59
N PHE A 174 -9.06 27.23 -21.93
CA PHE A 174 -9.88 26.02 -21.84
C PHE A 174 -11.25 26.31 -21.22
N THR A 175 -11.28 27.00 -20.07
CA THR A 175 -12.54 27.26 -19.35
C THR A 175 -13.47 28.18 -20.12
N GLU A 176 -12.95 29.27 -20.68
CA GLU A 176 -13.75 30.25 -21.43
C GLU A 176 -14.34 29.64 -22.69
N THR A 177 -13.51 28.93 -23.48
CA THR A 177 -13.97 28.25 -24.70
C THR A 177 -14.99 27.15 -24.37
N TYR A 178 -14.79 26.41 -23.27
CA TYR A 178 -15.74 25.37 -22.85
C TYR A 178 -17.10 25.95 -22.44
N GLN A 179 -17.09 26.96 -21.57
CA GLN A 179 -18.29 27.62 -21.07
C GLN A 179 -19.09 28.29 -22.19
N GLN A 180 -18.40 28.94 -23.14
CA GLN A 180 -19.02 29.54 -24.31
C GLN A 180 -19.64 28.48 -25.23
N ARG A 181 -18.91 27.41 -25.56
CA ARG A 181 -19.38 26.38 -26.51
C ARG A 181 -20.60 25.63 -26.02
N TYR A 182 -20.59 25.24 -24.74
CA TYR A 182 -21.66 24.44 -24.15
C TYR A 182 -22.71 25.27 -23.42
N ASN A 183 -22.57 26.60 -23.44
CA ASN A 183 -23.45 27.54 -22.76
C ASN A 183 -23.68 27.18 -21.28
N VAL A 184 -22.58 26.91 -20.58
CA VAL A 184 -22.57 26.56 -19.15
C VAL A 184 -21.80 27.59 -18.35
N THR A 185 -22.21 27.80 -17.10
CA THR A 185 -21.51 28.66 -16.15
C THR A 185 -21.07 27.82 -14.97
N TRP A 186 -19.79 27.91 -14.61
CA TRP A 186 -19.24 27.21 -13.45
C TRP A 186 -18.96 28.24 -12.35
N ASP A 187 -19.40 27.94 -11.13
CA ASP A 187 -19.01 28.72 -9.97
C ASP A 187 -17.55 28.47 -9.58
N SER A 188 -17.06 29.21 -8.57
CA SER A 188 -15.66 29.12 -8.13
C SER A 188 -15.29 27.74 -7.57
N ASP A 189 -16.22 27.05 -6.92
CA ASP A 189 -15.98 25.70 -6.38
C ASP A 189 -15.84 24.67 -7.51
N MET A 190 -16.73 24.75 -8.48
CA MET A 190 -16.75 23.90 -9.65
C MET A 190 -15.52 24.11 -10.53
N LEU A 191 -15.11 25.36 -10.75
CA LEU A 191 -13.88 25.69 -11.45
C LEU A 191 -12.67 25.04 -10.78
N GLU A 192 -12.55 25.15 -9.46
CA GLU A 192 -11.46 24.56 -8.69
C GLU A 192 -11.48 23.02 -8.75
N ARG A 193 -12.67 22.40 -8.69
CA ARG A 193 -12.83 20.94 -8.77
C ARG A 193 -12.46 20.40 -10.15
N VAL A 194 -12.92 21.03 -11.23
CA VAL A 194 -12.53 20.64 -12.59
C VAL A 194 -11.03 20.84 -12.78
N ARG A 195 -10.50 21.98 -12.32
CA ARG A 195 -9.07 22.32 -12.38
C ARG A 195 -8.22 21.26 -11.70
N ARG A 196 -8.56 20.81 -10.49
CA ARG A 196 -7.77 19.79 -9.78
C ARG A 196 -7.78 18.41 -10.42
N VAL A 197 -8.83 18.06 -11.16
CA VAL A 197 -8.85 16.81 -11.95
C VAL A 197 -7.99 16.94 -13.20
N ALA A 198 -8.02 18.11 -13.84
CA ALA A 198 -7.45 18.31 -15.16
C ALA A 198 -6.00 18.85 -15.15
N CYS A 199 -5.59 19.52 -14.07
CA CYS A 199 -4.30 20.19 -13.93
C CYS A 199 -3.41 19.50 -12.90
N ARG A 200 -2.15 19.21 -13.27
CA ARG A 200 -1.19 18.50 -12.39
C ARG A 200 -0.64 19.39 -11.27
N ASP A 201 -0.40 20.67 -11.57
CA ASP A 201 0.25 21.64 -10.69
C ASP A 201 -0.64 22.86 -10.42
N GLY A 202 -1.96 22.65 -10.36
CA GLY A 202 -2.94 23.72 -10.13
C GLY A 202 -3.34 24.46 -11.41
N ASP A 203 -2.40 24.93 -12.24
CA ASP A 203 -2.76 25.81 -13.37
C ASP A 203 -2.50 25.23 -14.77
N HIS A 204 -1.84 24.07 -14.84
CA HIS A 204 -1.35 23.52 -16.12
C HIS A 204 -2.20 22.34 -16.56
N LEU A 205 -3.12 22.59 -17.51
CA LEU A 205 -3.93 21.54 -18.14
C LEU A 205 -3.05 20.69 -19.06
N THR A 206 -3.01 19.39 -18.76
CA THR A 206 -2.28 18.40 -19.57
C THR A 206 -3.28 17.52 -20.32
N ILE A 207 -2.88 16.95 -21.46
CA ILE A 207 -3.73 16.03 -22.23
C ILE A 207 -4.17 14.83 -21.38
N SER A 208 -3.29 14.34 -20.50
CA SER A 208 -3.60 13.26 -19.58
C SER A 208 -4.65 13.67 -18.55
N GLY A 209 -4.54 14.86 -17.98
CA GLY A 209 -5.55 15.40 -17.05
C GLY A 209 -6.90 15.64 -17.75
N TYR A 210 -6.89 16.12 -18.99
CA TYR A 210 -8.09 16.26 -19.80
C TYR A 210 -8.76 14.92 -20.12
N ILE A 211 -7.99 13.90 -20.50
CA ILE A 211 -8.49 12.54 -20.71
C ILE A 211 -9.15 11.99 -19.44
N ILE A 212 -8.51 12.17 -18.28
CA ILE A 212 -9.08 11.74 -16.99
C ILE A 212 -10.40 12.46 -16.73
N LEU A 213 -10.42 13.78 -16.86
CA LEU A 213 -11.61 14.60 -16.65
C LEU A 213 -12.78 14.13 -17.53
N THR A 214 -12.54 13.97 -18.83
CA THR A 214 -13.57 13.60 -19.81
C THR A 214 -14.02 12.15 -19.67
N LYS A 215 -13.14 11.22 -19.29
CA LYS A 215 -13.55 9.84 -18.98
C LYS A 215 -14.38 9.76 -17.70
N LEU A 216 -14.04 10.57 -16.70
CA LEU A 216 -14.74 10.59 -15.42
C LEU A 216 -16.13 11.22 -15.54
N CYS A 217 -16.22 12.34 -16.27
CA CYS A 217 -17.43 13.15 -16.34
C CYS A 217 -18.23 12.96 -17.64
N ASP A 218 -17.81 12.04 -18.52
CA ASP A 218 -18.17 12.02 -19.94
C ASP A 218 -17.78 13.32 -20.68
N PHE A 219 -18.06 13.39 -21.98
CA PHE A 219 -17.96 14.63 -22.76
C PHE A 219 -19.21 14.79 -23.65
N PRO A 220 -19.92 15.93 -23.61
CA PRO A 220 -19.73 17.10 -22.73
C PRO A 220 -19.74 16.73 -21.23
N LEU A 221 -19.03 17.50 -20.42
CA LEU A 221 -18.78 17.25 -19.00
C LEU A 221 -20.09 17.28 -18.21
N LYS A 222 -20.48 16.13 -17.66
CA LYS A 222 -21.58 16.00 -16.69
C LYS A 222 -21.02 16.27 -15.31
N ILE A 223 -21.20 17.51 -14.85
CA ILE A 223 -20.62 18.03 -13.62
C ILE A 223 -21.07 17.26 -12.39
N GLU A 224 -22.25 16.62 -12.43
CA GLU A 224 -22.77 15.78 -11.35
C GLU A 224 -21.87 14.59 -11.05
N LYS A 225 -21.01 14.20 -11.99
CA LYS A 225 -20.02 13.12 -11.85
C LYS A 225 -18.69 13.58 -11.27
N LEU A 226 -18.45 14.89 -11.13
CA LEU A 226 -17.23 15.39 -10.50
C LEU A 226 -17.20 14.95 -9.04
N PRO A 227 -16.07 14.44 -8.53
CA PRO A 227 -15.92 14.12 -7.12
C PRO A 227 -16.26 15.35 -6.25
N LEU A 228 -17.16 15.18 -5.29
CA LEU A 228 -17.51 16.23 -4.33
C LEU A 228 -16.38 16.49 -3.33
N LEU A 229 -15.50 15.51 -3.14
CA LEU A 229 -14.35 15.58 -2.23
C LEU A 229 -13.05 15.63 -3.05
N ILE A 230 -12.29 16.68 -2.77
CA ILE A 230 -11.20 17.19 -3.60
C ILE A 230 -9.92 16.32 -3.54
N ASP A 231 -9.82 15.37 -2.60
CA ASP A 231 -8.66 14.49 -2.40
C ASP A 231 -8.98 13.00 -2.55
N SER A 232 -9.91 12.62 -3.45
CA SER A 232 -10.27 11.21 -3.68
C SER A 232 -9.32 10.53 -4.66
N HIS A 233 -9.33 9.19 -4.75
CA HIS A 233 -8.52 8.40 -5.70
C HIS A 233 -8.51 8.95 -7.15
N ALA A 234 -9.59 9.61 -7.56
CA ALA A 234 -9.77 10.17 -8.90
C ALA A 234 -9.04 11.50 -9.15
N THR A 235 -8.70 12.27 -8.10
CA THR A 235 -8.22 13.66 -8.24
C THR A 235 -6.73 13.85 -7.94
N VAL A 236 -6.09 12.88 -7.28
CA VAL A 236 -4.66 12.94 -6.91
C VAL A 236 -3.76 12.29 -7.94
N SER A 237 -2.53 12.80 -8.07
CA SER A 237 -1.54 12.30 -9.03
C SER A 237 -1.21 10.81 -8.80
N ALA A 238 -0.79 10.10 -9.85
CA ALA A 238 -0.36 8.71 -9.75
C ALA A 238 0.79 8.51 -8.75
N GLN A 239 1.72 9.47 -8.70
CA GLN A 239 2.83 9.46 -7.75
C GLN A 239 2.33 9.56 -6.31
N THR A 240 1.44 10.52 -6.03
CA THR A 240 0.83 10.70 -4.70
C THR A 240 0.04 9.46 -4.26
N ARG A 241 -0.68 8.82 -5.19
CA ARG A 241 -1.34 7.53 -4.94
C ARG A 241 -0.35 6.45 -4.56
N MET A 242 0.75 6.32 -5.30
CA MET A 242 1.77 5.32 -5.05
C MET A 242 2.48 5.53 -3.70
N GLU A 243 2.77 6.78 -3.34
CA GLU A 243 3.38 7.13 -2.05
C GLU A 243 2.45 6.84 -0.88
N ILE A 244 1.17 7.21 -0.97
CA ILE A 244 0.20 6.89 0.09
C ILE A 244 -0.02 5.38 0.19
N ALA A 245 -0.15 4.67 -0.94
CA ALA A 245 -0.26 3.21 -0.94
C ALA A 245 0.96 2.54 -0.29
N LYS A 246 2.17 3.06 -0.55
CA LYS A 246 3.40 2.59 0.09
C LYS A 246 3.36 2.80 1.60
N MET A 247 2.98 3.99 2.07
CA MET A 247 2.86 4.27 3.51
C MET A 247 1.84 3.35 4.20
N VAL A 248 0.69 3.11 3.57
CA VAL A 248 -0.33 2.18 4.08
C VAL A 248 0.22 0.75 4.13
N ASN A 249 0.88 0.29 3.06
CA ASN A 249 1.43 -1.06 3.00
C ASN A 249 2.58 -1.27 4.01
N GLU A 250 3.40 -0.25 4.24
CA GLU A 250 4.45 -0.27 5.27
C GLU A 250 3.86 -0.43 6.67
N LEU A 251 2.76 0.27 6.98
CA LEU A 251 2.04 0.10 8.24
C LEU A 251 1.48 -1.32 8.40
N ILE A 252 0.84 -1.86 7.35
CA ILE A 252 0.29 -3.22 7.35
C ILE A 252 1.39 -4.26 7.57
N THR A 253 2.47 -4.15 6.79
CA THR A 253 3.61 -5.07 6.84
C THR A 253 4.26 -5.04 8.21
N TYR A 254 4.49 -3.84 8.76
CA TYR A 254 5.06 -3.67 10.09
C TYR A 254 4.20 -4.33 11.18
N TYR A 255 2.87 -4.07 11.15
CA TYR A 255 1.94 -4.64 12.13
C TYR A 255 1.82 -6.17 12.03
N SER A 256 2.00 -6.73 10.83
CA SER A 256 1.89 -8.17 10.57
C SER A 256 3.12 -8.98 10.95
N THR A 257 4.16 -8.34 11.48
CA THR A 257 5.40 -9.00 11.90
C THR A 257 5.21 -9.91 13.11
N LYS A 258 6.06 -10.93 13.24
CA LYS A 258 6.07 -11.82 14.39
C LYS A 258 6.36 -11.05 15.67
N GLU A 259 7.28 -10.09 15.59
CA GLU A 259 7.71 -9.22 16.67
C GLU A 259 6.52 -8.43 17.23
N MET A 260 5.71 -7.81 16.37
CA MET A 260 4.50 -7.07 16.81
C MET A 260 3.49 -7.97 17.51
N ARG A 261 3.31 -9.21 17.04
CA ARG A 261 2.44 -10.20 17.68
C ARG A 261 2.98 -10.61 19.05
N ASP A 262 4.28 -10.89 19.15
CA ASP A 262 4.89 -11.34 20.40
C ASP A 262 4.86 -10.24 21.48
N LEU A 263 5.00 -8.96 21.08
CA LEU A 263 4.77 -7.80 21.96
C LEU A 263 3.32 -7.72 22.46
N LEU A 264 2.35 -8.02 21.59
CA LEU A 264 0.92 -8.03 21.94
C LEU A 264 0.62 -9.12 22.97
N VAL A 265 1.25 -10.29 22.81
CA VAL A 265 1.18 -11.41 23.77
C VAL A 265 1.76 -11.02 25.13
N ALA A 266 2.85 -10.24 25.18
CA ALA A 266 3.40 -9.75 26.44
C ALA A 266 2.38 -8.90 27.22
N ILE A 267 1.70 -7.97 26.54
CA ILE A 267 0.64 -7.15 27.15
C ILE A 267 -0.49 -8.04 27.69
N PHE A 268 -0.97 -9.01 26.90
CA PHE A 268 -2.02 -9.92 27.35
C PHE A 268 -1.58 -10.80 28.53
N THR A 269 -0.32 -11.21 28.55
CA THR A 269 0.25 -12.02 29.63
C THR A 269 0.33 -11.20 30.92
N TRP A 270 0.65 -9.91 30.83
CA TRP A 270 0.68 -9.02 31.99
C TRP A 270 -0.69 -8.90 32.66
N TYR A 271 -1.76 -8.74 31.87
CA TYR A 271 -3.13 -8.63 32.35
C TYR A 271 -3.82 -9.98 32.61
N LYS A 272 -3.12 -11.11 32.45
CA LYS A 272 -3.70 -12.44 32.63
C LYS A 272 -4.25 -12.60 34.05
N GLY A 273 -5.52 -13.02 34.15
CA GLY A 273 -6.21 -13.23 35.43
C GLY A 273 -6.97 -12.01 35.95
N CYS A 274 -6.81 -10.83 35.35
CA CYS A 274 -7.62 -9.67 35.66
C CYS A 274 -8.99 -9.75 34.95
N ASN A 275 -10.04 -9.25 35.59
CA ASN A 275 -11.35 -9.14 34.96
C ASN A 275 -11.37 -7.92 34.03
N LYS A 276 -11.48 -8.14 32.71
CA LYS A 276 -11.51 -7.08 31.69
C LYS A 276 -12.66 -6.08 31.88
N ARG A 277 -13.75 -6.46 32.56
CA ARG A 277 -14.89 -5.58 32.83
C ARG A 277 -14.69 -4.68 34.05
N ASP A 278 -13.70 -4.98 34.89
CA ASP A 278 -13.36 -4.22 36.07
C ASP A 278 -12.24 -3.22 35.71
N ARG A 279 -12.64 -1.97 35.44
CA ARG A 279 -11.71 -0.92 35.02
C ARG A 279 -10.74 -0.50 36.12
N GLU A 280 -11.13 -0.62 37.39
CA GLU A 280 -10.29 -0.25 38.53
C GLU A 280 -9.18 -1.28 38.70
N ALA A 281 -9.53 -2.57 38.74
CA ALA A 281 -8.54 -3.66 38.78
C ALA A 281 -7.58 -3.62 37.58
N TRP A 282 -8.08 -3.21 36.40
CA TRP A 282 -7.26 -3.05 35.21
C TRP A 282 -6.24 -1.91 35.35
N GLN A 283 -6.65 -0.78 35.91
CA GLN A 283 -5.75 0.35 36.17
C GLN A 283 -4.75 0.04 37.29
N GLU A 284 -5.17 -0.67 38.35
CA GLU A 284 -4.27 -1.14 39.40
C GLU A 284 -3.16 -2.04 38.84
N ARG A 285 -3.52 -2.96 37.95
CA ARG A 285 -2.54 -3.82 37.29
C ARG A 285 -1.56 -3.05 36.40
N ALA A 286 -1.99 -1.95 35.78
CA ALA A 286 -1.10 -1.04 35.07
C ALA A 286 -0.19 -0.24 36.02
N ASN A 287 -0.70 0.14 37.20
CA ASN A 287 0.10 0.79 38.23
C ASN A 287 1.19 -0.15 38.78
N GLU A 288 0.87 -1.43 39.01
CA GLU A 288 1.86 -2.45 39.38
C GLU A 288 2.98 -2.57 38.36
N TRP A 289 2.66 -2.54 37.07
CA TRP A 289 3.65 -2.55 35.99
C TRP A 289 4.59 -1.34 36.09
N ALA A 290 4.02 -0.14 36.26
CA ALA A 290 4.80 1.09 36.36
C ALA A 290 5.73 1.10 37.58
N GLN A 291 5.29 0.52 38.71
CA GLN A 291 6.13 0.35 39.89
C GLN A 291 7.27 -0.66 39.65
N GLU A 292 7.00 -1.76 38.92
CA GLU A 292 8.04 -2.74 38.58
C GLU A 292 9.09 -2.13 37.63
N ILE A 293 8.68 -1.31 36.65
CA ILE A 293 9.59 -0.54 35.80
C ILE A 293 10.46 0.40 36.64
N LEU A 294 9.89 1.13 37.61
CA LEU A 294 10.66 2.00 38.49
C LEU A 294 11.68 1.23 39.34
N LYS A 295 11.27 0.09 39.91
CA LYS A 295 12.12 -0.78 40.73
C LYS A 295 13.31 -1.37 39.95
N ASN A 296 13.13 -1.58 38.65
CA ASN A 296 14.14 -2.18 37.77
C ASN A 296 14.94 -1.17 36.96
N ARG A 297 14.66 0.12 37.13
CA ARG A 297 15.37 1.20 36.44
C ARG A 297 16.87 1.14 36.71
N GLY A 298 17.65 1.06 35.63
CA GLY A 298 19.12 1.04 35.68
C GLY A 298 19.75 -0.34 35.80
N LYS A 299 18.96 -1.41 35.88
CA LYS A 299 19.45 -2.80 35.80
C LYS A 299 19.58 -3.26 34.35
N SER A 300 20.52 -4.15 34.06
CA SER A 300 20.62 -4.82 32.75
C SER A 300 19.53 -5.90 32.61
N PHE A 301 19.21 -6.31 31.37
CA PHE A 301 18.16 -7.31 31.12
C PHE A 301 18.47 -8.67 31.77
N GLU A 302 19.76 -9.01 31.91
CA GLU A 302 20.25 -10.22 32.57
C GLU A 302 20.06 -10.19 34.09
N GLU A 303 20.03 -9.00 34.69
CA GLU A 303 19.84 -8.79 36.14
C GLU A 303 18.36 -8.79 36.56
N LEU A 304 17.43 -8.83 35.60
CA LEU A 304 16.00 -8.83 35.85
C LEU A 304 15.50 -10.23 36.20
N ASP A 305 14.61 -10.30 37.19
CA ASP A 305 13.80 -11.49 37.39
C ASP A 305 12.75 -11.64 36.27
N GLU A 306 12.06 -12.78 36.22
CA GLU A 306 11.07 -13.04 35.17
C GLU A 306 9.94 -12.00 35.12
N ARG A 307 9.57 -11.42 36.27
CA ARG A 307 8.55 -10.37 36.35
C ARG A 307 9.07 -9.06 35.77
N GLY A 308 10.31 -8.69 36.08
CA GLY A 308 10.99 -7.52 35.52
C GLY A 308 11.21 -7.62 34.02
N LYS A 309 11.64 -8.79 33.52
CA LYS A 309 11.76 -9.05 32.07
C LYS A 309 10.42 -8.87 31.35
N LEU A 310 9.34 -9.43 31.91
CA LEU A 310 8.00 -9.25 31.36
C LEU A 310 7.58 -7.78 31.39
N ALA A 311 7.86 -7.04 32.48
CA ALA A 311 7.53 -5.62 32.57
C ALA A 311 8.25 -4.79 31.49
N GLU A 312 9.53 -5.04 31.23
CA GLU A 312 10.29 -4.39 30.15
C GLU A 312 9.73 -4.74 28.75
N GLN A 313 9.35 -6.00 28.52
CA GLN A 313 8.69 -6.40 27.28
C GLN A 313 7.34 -5.68 27.09
N VAL A 314 6.58 -5.51 28.17
CA VAL A 314 5.32 -4.74 28.17
C VAL A 314 5.57 -3.25 27.89
N ASP A 315 6.64 -2.66 28.41
CA ASP A 315 6.99 -1.27 28.08
C ASP A 315 7.38 -1.11 26.61
N MET A 316 8.18 -2.04 26.08
CA MET A 316 8.52 -2.07 24.66
C MET A 316 7.26 -2.19 23.81
N ALA A 317 6.34 -3.07 24.19
CA ALA A 317 5.06 -3.24 23.52
C ALA A 317 4.22 -1.96 23.57
N ARG A 318 4.04 -1.35 24.75
CA ARG A 318 3.33 -0.08 24.95
C ARG A 318 3.85 1.01 24.02
N ARG A 319 5.17 1.26 24.01
CA ARG A 319 5.80 2.26 23.13
C ARG A 319 5.56 1.96 21.66
N THR A 320 5.80 0.71 21.26
CA THR A 320 5.71 0.30 19.85
C THR A 320 4.28 0.46 19.32
N TYR A 321 3.28 0.02 20.09
CA TYR A 321 1.88 0.16 19.73
C TYR A 321 1.42 1.61 19.72
N SER A 322 1.82 2.42 20.70
CA SER A 322 1.52 3.85 20.71
C SER A 322 2.10 4.55 19.49
N PHE A 323 3.34 4.24 19.09
CA PHE A 323 3.93 4.78 17.86
C PHE A 323 3.22 4.29 16.60
N PHE A 324 2.86 3.01 16.53
CA PHE A 324 2.11 2.47 15.40
C PHE A 324 0.79 3.22 15.19
N PHE A 325 -0.04 3.36 16.24
CA PHE A 325 -1.34 4.01 16.11
C PHE A 325 -1.22 5.54 15.91
N GLN A 326 -0.17 6.18 16.43
CA GLN A 326 0.13 7.58 16.11
C GLN A 326 0.47 7.76 14.62
N ARG A 327 1.28 6.87 14.04
CA ARG A 327 1.58 6.88 12.60
C ARG A 327 0.32 6.59 11.78
N TYR A 328 -0.48 5.61 12.19
CA TYR A 328 -1.77 5.34 11.57
C TYR A 328 -2.66 6.59 11.56
N MET A 329 -2.81 7.27 12.70
CA MET A 329 -3.57 8.53 12.79
C MET A 329 -3.03 9.57 11.81
N VAL A 330 -1.73 9.79 11.77
CA VAL A 330 -1.11 10.75 10.84
C VAL A 330 -1.47 10.39 9.40
N VAL A 331 -1.19 9.16 8.97
CA VAL A 331 -1.47 8.70 7.59
C VAL A 331 -2.96 8.84 7.26
N PHE A 332 -3.84 8.41 8.16
CA PHE A 332 -5.29 8.52 7.99
C PHE A 332 -5.77 9.97 7.85
N THR A 333 -5.10 10.92 8.51
CA THR A 333 -5.42 12.35 8.43
C THR A 333 -4.81 13.08 7.23
N ILE A 334 -3.92 12.45 6.45
CA ILE A 334 -3.26 13.09 5.28
C ILE A 334 -4.27 13.54 4.23
N GLY A 335 -5.36 12.79 4.02
CA GLY A 335 -6.36 13.15 3.03
C GLY A 335 -7.41 12.07 2.82
N GLN A 336 -8.40 12.38 1.97
CA GLN A 336 -9.52 11.47 1.68
C GLN A 336 -9.05 10.17 1.01
N LEU A 337 -8.03 10.24 0.15
CA LEU A 337 -7.37 9.09 -0.48
C LEU A 337 -6.90 8.05 0.55
N SER A 338 -6.26 8.50 1.64
CA SER A 338 -5.79 7.56 2.66
C SER A 338 -6.96 6.84 3.35
N LYS A 339 -8.05 7.56 3.62
CA LYS A 339 -9.26 6.98 4.21
C LYS A 339 -9.89 5.95 3.27
N GLU A 340 -9.96 6.25 1.98
CA GLU A 340 -10.43 5.32 0.95
C GLU A 340 -9.56 4.06 0.91
N MET A 341 -8.23 4.21 0.90
CA MET A 341 -7.32 3.06 0.91
C MET A 341 -7.50 2.21 2.17
N PHE A 342 -7.58 2.83 3.35
CA PHE A 342 -7.82 2.09 4.60
C PHE A 342 -9.18 1.38 4.62
N SER A 343 -10.21 1.94 3.98
CA SER A 343 -11.54 1.31 3.87
C SER A 343 -11.52 0.01 3.06
N GLN A 344 -10.54 -0.16 2.16
CA GLN A 344 -10.44 -1.36 1.30
C GLN A 344 -9.70 -2.53 1.97
N VAL A 345 -8.91 -2.28 3.02
CA VAL A 345 -7.98 -3.28 3.58
C VAL A 345 -8.36 -3.77 4.98
N ASP A 346 -9.52 -3.35 5.52
CA ASP A 346 -9.98 -3.62 6.90
C ASP A 346 -8.84 -3.56 7.94
N PHE A 347 -8.08 -2.45 7.91
CA PHE A 347 -6.86 -2.31 8.69
C PHE A 347 -6.68 -0.91 9.32
N PRO A 348 -6.25 -0.84 10.60
CA PRO A 348 -6.30 -1.91 11.58
C PRO A 348 -7.76 -2.21 11.93
N GLY A 349 -8.15 -3.47 12.00
CA GLY A 349 -9.54 -3.83 12.30
C GLY A 349 -10.01 -3.25 13.64
N LYS A 350 -11.32 -2.96 13.76
CA LYS A 350 -11.93 -2.30 14.94
C LYS A 350 -11.59 -2.98 16.27
N ALA A 351 -11.54 -4.32 16.28
CA ALA A 351 -11.16 -5.08 17.47
C ALA A 351 -9.75 -4.70 17.96
N ARG A 352 -8.80 -4.49 17.04
CA ARG A 352 -7.42 -4.10 17.37
C ARG A 352 -7.33 -2.68 17.89
N MET A 353 -8.12 -1.76 17.33
CA MET A 353 -8.22 -0.39 17.86
C MET A 353 -8.78 -0.39 19.28
N PHE A 354 -9.82 -1.18 19.55
CA PHE A 354 -10.36 -1.36 20.91
C PHE A 354 -9.34 -1.97 21.86
N GLU A 355 -8.66 -3.04 21.45
CA GLU A 355 -7.62 -3.69 22.24
C GLU A 355 -6.52 -2.70 22.61
N PHE A 356 -6.06 -1.88 21.67
CA PHE A 356 -5.07 -0.83 21.95
C PHE A 356 -5.57 0.16 23.01
N ILE A 357 -6.78 0.71 22.84
CA ILE A 357 -7.35 1.65 23.81
C ILE A 357 -7.47 0.99 25.20
N GLU A 358 -7.98 -0.24 25.26
CA GLU A 358 -8.26 -0.92 26.54
C GLU A 358 -7.00 -1.39 27.26
N HIS A 359 -5.94 -1.78 26.55
CA HIS A 359 -4.75 -2.38 27.18
C HIS A 359 -3.60 -1.40 27.31
N VAL A 360 -3.45 -0.46 26.37
CA VAL A 360 -2.32 0.48 26.33
C VAL A 360 -2.64 1.80 27.02
N LYS A 361 -3.87 2.34 26.91
CA LYS A 361 -4.24 3.60 27.60
C LYS A 361 -3.99 3.54 29.12
N PRO A 362 -4.33 2.45 29.84
CA PRO A 362 -4.05 2.35 31.28
C PRO A 362 -2.55 2.32 31.59
N LEU A 363 -1.74 1.68 30.74
CA LEU A 363 -0.27 1.66 30.86
C LEU A 363 0.32 3.05 30.61
N ASP A 364 -0.16 3.78 29.60
CA ASP A 364 0.28 5.15 29.34
C ASP A 364 -0.11 6.10 30.48
N HIS A 365 -1.31 5.92 31.05
CA HIS A 365 -1.75 6.66 32.24
C HIS A 365 -0.88 6.35 33.46
N ALA A 366 -0.60 5.08 33.73
CA ALA A 366 0.29 4.65 34.82
C ALA A 366 1.73 5.16 34.61
N ASN A 367 2.25 5.11 33.38
CA ASN A 367 3.56 5.66 33.04
C ASN A 367 3.63 7.17 33.29
N TYR A 368 2.60 7.92 32.87
CA TYR A 368 2.52 9.36 33.12
C TYR A 368 2.48 9.67 34.61
N HIS A 369 1.62 8.99 35.36
CA HIS A 369 1.43 9.27 36.77
C HIS A 369 2.60 8.81 37.65
N ILE A 370 3.08 7.58 37.47
CA ILE A 370 4.02 6.94 38.39
C ILE A 370 5.47 7.12 37.90
N VAL A 371 5.75 6.79 36.64
CA VAL A 371 7.13 6.79 36.12
C VAL A 371 7.62 8.21 35.86
N ILE A 372 6.79 9.03 35.21
CA ILE A 372 7.10 10.43 34.88
C ILE A 372 6.79 11.38 36.05
N ARG A 373 5.98 10.94 37.03
CA ARG A 373 5.50 11.75 38.18
C ARG A 373 4.62 12.94 37.74
N GLY A 374 3.80 12.72 36.72
CA GLY A 374 2.79 13.67 36.27
C GLY A 374 1.59 13.75 37.21
N ASP A 375 0.93 14.91 37.21
CA ASP A 375 -0.30 15.14 37.96
C ASP A 375 -1.48 14.41 37.28
N PRO A 376 -2.09 13.39 37.93
CA PRO A 376 -3.14 12.59 37.31
C PRO A 376 -4.40 13.41 37.01
N THR A 377 -4.63 14.53 37.70
CA THR A 377 -5.82 15.36 37.51
C THR A 377 -5.86 16.04 36.14
N VAL A 378 -4.72 16.22 35.49
CA VAL A 378 -4.60 16.84 34.15
C VAL A 378 -4.39 15.83 33.03
N TRP A 379 -4.46 14.52 33.31
CA TRP A 379 -4.21 13.45 32.33
C TRP A 379 -5.01 13.62 31.04
N GLU A 380 -6.29 13.96 31.12
CA GLU A 380 -7.15 14.11 29.94
C GLU A 380 -6.61 15.14 28.92
N SER A 381 -5.89 16.17 29.40
CA SER A 381 -5.23 17.19 28.54
C SER A 381 -3.85 16.76 28.03
N LYS A 382 -3.21 15.79 28.69
CA LYS A 382 -1.86 15.30 28.40
C LYS A 382 -1.85 13.97 27.67
N GLN A 383 -2.99 13.27 27.61
CA GLN A 383 -3.09 11.99 26.93
C GLN A 383 -2.76 12.14 25.43
N PRO A 384 -2.10 11.15 24.81
CA PRO A 384 -1.89 11.11 23.37
C PRO A 384 -3.21 11.28 22.58
N LYS A 385 -3.20 12.18 21.59
CA LYS A 385 -4.38 12.49 20.74
C LYS A 385 -4.97 11.27 20.02
N VAL A 386 -4.14 10.24 19.81
CA VAL A 386 -4.52 8.98 19.17
C VAL A 386 -5.68 8.27 19.87
N TYR A 387 -5.80 8.37 21.20
CA TYR A 387 -6.89 7.75 21.94
C TYR A 387 -8.25 8.36 21.61
N LYS A 388 -8.31 9.70 21.56
CA LYS A 388 -9.51 10.43 21.15
C LYS A 388 -9.85 10.13 19.70
N PHE A 389 -8.87 10.22 18.81
CA PHE A 389 -9.03 9.90 17.39
C PHE A 389 -9.64 8.51 17.15
N LEU A 390 -9.10 7.46 17.77
CA LEU A 390 -9.61 6.10 17.59
C LEU A 390 -11.01 5.92 18.20
N THR A 391 -11.29 6.54 19.34
CA THR A 391 -12.61 6.50 19.97
C THR A 391 -13.67 7.14 19.06
N ASP A 392 -13.37 8.32 18.52
CA ASP A 392 -14.25 9.07 17.62
C ASP A 392 -14.47 8.28 16.32
N TYR A 393 -13.41 7.71 15.74
CA TYR A 393 -13.48 6.88 14.53
C TYR A 393 -14.39 5.66 14.73
N ILE A 394 -14.24 4.94 15.84
CA ILE A 394 -15.09 3.77 16.10
C ILE A 394 -16.55 4.17 16.33
N ALA A 395 -16.79 5.31 16.99
CA ALA A 395 -18.14 5.84 17.20
C ALA A 395 -18.81 6.25 15.87
N SER A 396 -18.10 6.99 15.00
CA SER A 396 -18.63 7.42 13.70
C SER A 396 -18.98 6.24 12.80
N GLU A 397 -18.14 5.22 12.78
CA GLU A 397 -18.38 3.98 12.04
C GLU A 397 -19.61 3.21 12.54
N ARG A 398 -19.83 3.18 13.87
CA ARG A 398 -21.04 2.58 14.46
C ARG A 398 -22.29 3.36 14.08
N GLN A 399 -22.20 4.68 14.06
CA GLN A 399 -23.30 5.55 13.68
C GLN A 399 -23.66 5.39 12.20
N ALA A 400 -22.66 5.41 11.31
CA ALA A 400 -22.86 5.18 9.88
C ALA A 400 -23.55 3.84 9.58
N LYS A 401 -23.20 2.76 10.30
CA LYS A 401 -23.89 1.46 10.18
C LYS A 401 -25.36 1.51 10.64
N LYS A 402 -25.65 2.23 11.73
CA LYS A 402 -27.04 2.40 12.20
C LYS A 402 -27.87 3.20 11.20
N ASP A 403 -27.29 4.24 10.61
CA ASP A 403 -27.97 5.09 9.65
C ASP A 403 -28.22 4.35 8.33
N ALA A 404 -27.25 3.55 7.87
CA ALA A 404 -27.42 2.68 6.72
C ALA A 404 -28.50 1.60 6.94
N ALA A 405 -28.57 1.00 8.13
CA ALA A 405 -29.60 0.03 8.48
C ALA A 405 -31.00 0.67 8.48
N LYS A 406 -31.14 1.87 9.05
CA LYS A 406 -32.39 2.64 9.03
C LYS A 406 -32.80 3.03 7.61
N ALA A 407 -31.85 3.44 6.77
CA ALA A 407 -32.12 3.76 5.37
C ALA A 407 -32.58 2.54 4.57
N ALA A 408 -31.95 1.38 4.81
CA ALA A 408 -32.37 0.11 4.20
C ALA A 408 -33.78 -0.31 4.66
N GLU A 409 -34.10 -0.15 5.95
CA GLU A 409 -35.44 -0.41 6.49
C GLU A 409 -36.49 0.54 5.88
N ALA A 410 -36.18 1.84 5.76
CA ALA A 410 -37.06 2.82 5.14
C ALA A 410 -37.29 2.53 3.65
N ALA A 411 -36.24 2.15 2.92
CA ALA A 411 -36.34 1.76 1.51
C ALA A 411 -37.16 0.47 1.32
N ALA A 412 -37.00 -0.51 2.21
CA ALA A 412 -37.81 -1.73 2.20
C ALA A 412 -39.29 -1.44 2.47
N LYS A 413 -39.60 -0.59 3.46
CA LYS A 413 -40.98 -0.15 3.74
C LYS A 413 -41.59 0.63 2.59
N ALA A 414 -40.85 1.56 1.99
CA ALA A 414 -41.31 2.31 0.83
C ALA A 414 -41.61 1.38 -0.36
N LYS A 415 -40.74 0.40 -0.62
CA LYS A 415 -40.93 -0.59 -1.70
C LYS A 415 -42.15 -1.49 -1.45
N ALA A 416 -42.40 -1.92 -0.21
CA ALA A 416 -43.56 -2.73 0.15
C ALA A 416 -44.89 -1.96 0.01
N ILE A 417 -44.88 -0.66 0.34
CA ILE A 417 -46.03 0.25 0.11
C ILE A 417 -46.33 0.38 -1.39
N THR A 418 -45.30 0.51 -2.24
CA THR A 418 -45.47 0.60 -3.71
C THR A 418 -45.96 -0.71 -4.34
N LEU A 419 -45.72 -1.86 -3.69
CA LEU A 419 -46.15 -3.19 -4.14
C LEU A 419 -47.51 -3.64 -3.58
N GLY A 420 -48.19 -2.81 -2.77
CA GLY A 420 -49.53 -3.09 -2.26
C GLY A 420 -49.59 -4.25 -1.25
N GLN A 421 -48.49 -4.58 -0.56
CA GLN A 421 -48.44 -5.66 0.42
C GLN A 421 -49.04 -5.23 1.76
N THR A 422 -49.72 -6.15 2.46
CA THR A 422 -50.37 -5.87 3.75
C THR A 422 -49.36 -5.93 4.91
N THR A 423 -49.68 -5.26 6.02
CA THR A 423 -48.78 -5.04 7.17
C THR A 423 -48.26 -6.32 7.84
N GLU A 424 -48.94 -7.46 7.69
CA GLU A 424 -48.51 -8.77 8.20
C GLU A 424 -47.36 -9.38 7.38
N GLU A 425 -47.39 -9.26 6.05
CA GLU A 425 -46.32 -9.77 5.17
C GLU A 425 -45.00 -8.98 5.34
N LEU A 426 -45.10 -7.74 5.82
CA LEU A 426 -43.96 -6.84 6.10
C LEU A 426 -43.12 -7.29 7.30
N ASN A 427 -43.75 -7.83 8.36
CA ASN A 427 -43.02 -8.23 9.57
C ASN A 427 -42.26 -9.55 9.38
N ASP A 428 -42.78 -10.46 8.56
CA ASP A 428 -42.12 -11.74 8.26
C ASP A 428 -40.91 -11.55 7.33
N ALA A 429 -40.97 -10.64 6.35
CA ALA A 429 -39.83 -10.33 5.48
C ALA A 429 -38.67 -9.63 6.22
N VAL A 430 -38.98 -8.75 7.18
CA VAL A 430 -37.96 -8.08 8.01
C VAL A 430 -37.27 -9.08 8.95
N ASN A 431 -38.00 -10.03 9.52
CA ASN A 431 -37.43 -11.08 10.37
C ASN A 431 -36.59 -12.11 9.60
N ALA A 432 -37.00 -12.48 8.37
CA ALA A 432 -36.23 -13.39 7.53
C ALA A 432 -34.87 -12.80 7.10
N THR A 433 -34.82 -11.49 6.83
CA THR A 433 -33.59 -10.79 6.42
C THR A 433 -32.60 -10.63 7.58
N ALA A 434 -33.08 -10.54 8.82
CA ALA A 434 -32.25 -10.50 10.03
C ALA A 434 -31.65 -11.86 10.43
N VAL A 435 -32.27 -12.98 10.03
CA VAL A 435 -31.77 -14.34 10.30
C VAL A 435 -30.77 -14.81 9.22
N GLY A 436 -30.90 -14.33 7.98
CA GLY A 436 -30.01 -14.69 6.86
C GLY A 436 -28.57 -14.16 6.97
N THR A 437 -28.26 -13.28 7.93
CA THR A 437 -26.88 -12.77 8.16
C THR A 437 -26.11 -13.56 9.22
N ARG A 438 -26.63 -14.71 9.70
CA ARG A 438 -26.00 -15.49 10.79
C ARG A 438 -25.53 -16.91 10.43
N SER A 439 -25.47 -17.32 9.16
CA SER A 439 -24.99 -18.66 8.80
C SER A 439 -24.19 -18.72 7.48
N THR A 440 -22.88 -18.45 7.56
CA THR A 440 -21.86 -19.03 6.67
C THR A 440 -20.49 -19.08 7.37
N THR A 441 -20.39 -19.70 8.54
CA THR A 441 -19.10 -20.15 9.11
C THR A 441 -19.34 -21.36 10.01
N HIS A 442 -19.43 -22.54 9.39
CA HIS A 442 -18.87 -23.82 9.84
C HIS A 442 -19.65 -24.96 9.18
N ASP A 443 -19.02 -25.64 8.22
CA ASP A 443 -18.95 -27.11 8.23
C ASP A 443 -17.96 -27.59 7.16
N THR A 444 -16.78 -27.97 7.62
CA THR A 444 -15.95 -28.95 6.91
C THR A 444 -15.24 -29.77 7.99
N LYS A 445 -15.96 -30.76 8.53
CA LYS A 445 -15.34 -31.89 9.23
C LYS A 445 -14.77 -32.81 8.16
N THR A 446 -13.46 -32.85 8.07
CA THR A 446 -12.73 -33.91 7.36
C THR A 446 -12.75 -35.16 8.24
N GLN A 447 -13.32 -36.25 7.71
CA GLN A 447 -12.98 -37.60 8.12
C GLN A 447 -11.62 -37.96 7.50
N VAL A 448 -10.59 -38.15 8.32
CA VAL A 448 -9.70 -39.33 8.44
C VAL A 448 -9.04 -39.26 9.80
#